data_AF-B5VPD2-F1
#
_entry.id   AF-B5VPD2-F1
#
_cell.length_a   1.000
_cell.length_b   1.000
_cell.length_c   1.000
_cell.angle_alpha   90.00
_cell.angle_beta   90.00
_cell.angle_gamma   90.00
#
_symmetry.space_group_name_H-M   'P 1'
#
loop_
_entity.id
_entity.type
_entity.pdbx_description
1 polymer ?
#
loop_
_entity_poly.entity_id
_entity_poly.type
_entity_poly.pdbx_seq_one_letter_code
_entity_poly.pdbx_strand_id
1 'polypeptide(L)'
;DVKYLGTNVTNGKPVNKGQCIAGFDNTGFITATSSTLFNQFLLRLNSTDLPSFIANLATDFLEDLSDNSDDIAIYAPNPFKEANFLQKNATSSIIESEYLFLVDGGEDNQNIPLVPLLQKERELDVIFALDNSADTDDYWPDGASLVNTYQRQFGSQGLNLSFPYVPDVNTFVNLGLNKKPTFFGCDARNLTDLEYIPPLIVYIPNSRHSFNGNQSTFKMSYSDSERLGMIKNGFEAATMGNFTDDSDFLGCVGCAIIRRKQQNLNATLPSECSQCFTNYCWNGTIDSRSVSGVGNDDYSSSASLSASAAAASASASASASGSSTHKKNAGNALVNYSNLNTNTFIGVLSVISAVFGLI
;
A
#
# COMPACT_ATOMS: atom_id res chain seq x y z
N ASP A 1 -1.74 15.44 10.43
CA ASP A 1 -2.52 16.58 9.90
C ASP A 1 -2.19 16.74 8.42
N VAL A 2 -2.90 15.99 7.56
CA VAL A 2 -2.61 15.92 6.10
C VAL A 2 -3.04 17.21 5.39
N LYS A 3 -3.99 17.93 5.98
CA LYS A 3 -4.53 19.19 5.45
C LYS A 3 -3.46 20.23 5.13
N TYR A 4 -2.39 20.29 5.93
CA TYR A 4 -1.35 21.33 5.81
C TYR A 4 -0.05 20.86 5.17
N LEU A 5 -0.07 19.73 4.45
CA LEU A 5 1.12 19.08 3.91
C LEU A 5 1.93 19.95 2.95
N GLY A 6 1.31 20.92 2.27
CA GLY A 6 1.98 21.89 1.41
C GLY A 6 2.59 23.09 2.14
N THR A 7 2.56 23.14 3.48
CA THR A 7 3.08 24.28 4.24
C THR A 7 4.59 24.24 4.30
N ASN A 8 5.25 25.36 3.97
CA ASN A 8 6.70 25.47 4.15
C ASN A 8 7.05 25.50 5.64
N VAL A 9 7.74 24.46 6.08
CA VAL A 9 8.12 24.26 7.48
C VAL A 9 9.63 24.09 7.62
N THR A 10 10.13 24.50 8.78
CA THR A 10 11.48 24.20 9.25
C THR A 10 11.38 23.64 10.65
N ASN A 11 11.95 22.45 10.88
CA ASN A 11 11.86 21.75 12.16
C ASN A 11 10.41 21.63 12.69
N GLY A 12 9.49 21.25 11.78
CA GLY A 12 8.07 21.06 12.07
C GLY A 12 7.27 22.33 12.37
N LYS A 13 7.82 23.53 12.11
CA LYS A 13 7.14 24.81 12.34
C LYS A 13 7.02 25.60 11.03
N PRO A 14 5.87 26.21 10.73
CA PRO A 14 5.74 27.08 9.57
C PRO A 14 6.77 28.20 9.60
N VAL A 15 7.48 28.41 8.48
CA VAL A 15 8.45 29.52 8.33
C VAL A 15 7.75 30.86 8.55
N ASN A 16 6.53 30.99 8.01
CA ASN A 16 5.66 32.14 8.25
C ASN A 16 4.63 31.81 9.32
N LYS A 17 4.85 32.35 10.53
CA LYS A 17 3.98 32.10 11.68
C LYS A 17 2.52 32.45 11.36
N GLY A 18 1.62 31.49 11.58
CA GLY A 18 0.18 31.66 11.34
C GLY A 18 -0.26 31.50 9.88
N GLN A 19 0.66 31.15 8.97
CA GLN A 19 0.33 30.83 7.58
C GLN A 19 0.53 29.32 7.35
N CYS A 20 -0.54 28.64 6.95
CA CYS A 20 -0.51 27.25 6.52
C CYS A 20 -1.14 27.14 5.13
N ILE A 21 -0.60 26.27 4.28
CA ILE A 21 -1.10 25.99 2.94
C ILE A 21 -1.95 24.73 3.01
N ALA A 22 -3.15 24.77 2.41
CA ALA A 22 -4.07 23.63 2.33
C ALA A 22 -4.36 23.23 0.89
N GLY A 23 -5.02 22.08 0.69
CA GLY A 23 -5.41 21.57 -0.63
C GLY A 23 -4.54 20.42 -1.15
N PHE A 24 -3.44 20.10 -0.47
CA PHE A 24 -2.62 18.90 -0.74
C PHE A 24 -3.32 17.60 -0.30
N ASP A 25 -4.31 17.69 0.58
CA ASP A 25 -5.21 16.61 0.99
C ASP A 25 -6.28 16.28 -0.07
N ASN A 26 -6.06 16.69 -1.32
CA ASN A 26 -6.89 16.31 -2.45
C ASN A 26 -6.92 14.78 -2.62
N THR A 27 -8.11 14.20 -2.61
CA THR A 27 -8.28 12.74 -2.70
C THR A 27 -7.65 12.17 -3.95
N GLY A 28 -7.80 12.81 -5.11
CA GLY A 28 -7.19 12.35 -6.35
C GLY A 28 -5.66 12.30 -6.27
N PHE A 29 -5.04 13.33 -5.70
CA PHE A 29 -3.58 13.39 -5.53
C PHE A 29 -3.05 12.34 -4.55
N ILE A 30 -3.70 12.17 -3.39
CA ILE A 30 -3.30 11.17 -2.39
C ILE A 30 -3.55 9.75 -2.91
N THR A 31 -4.67 9.50 -3.59
CA THR A 31 -4.95 8.20 -4.23
C THR A 31 -3.96 7.91 -5.34
N ALA A 32 -3.63 8.88 -6.19
CA ALA A 32 -2.61 8.71 -7.24
C ALA A 32 -1.22 8.41 -6.64
N THR A 33 -0.85 9.08 -5.54
CA THR A 33 0.39 8.78 -4.81
C THR A 33 0.41 7.36 -4.26
N SER A 34 -0.70 6.92 -3.63
CA SER A 34 -0.82 5.55 -3.12
C SER A 34 -0.83 4.50 -4.23
N SER A 35 -0.93 4.92 -5.49
CA SER A 35 -0.97 4.07 -6.67
C SER A 35 0.09 4.48 -7.70
N THR A 36 1.23 5.05 -7.30
CA THR A 36 2.30 5.42 -8.26
C THR A 36 2.87 4.22 -9.03
N LEU A 37 2.49 2.99 -8.68
CA LEU A 37 2.67 1.79 -9.51
C LEU A 37 2.16 2.00 -10.95
N PHE A 38 1.25 2.93 -11.22
CA PHE A 38 0.88 3.34 -12.57
C PHE A 38 2.08 3.75 -13.45
N ASN A 39 3.19 4.20 -12.87
CA ASN A 39 4.41 4.50 -13.63
C ASN A 39 5.10 3.23 -14.15
N GLN A 40 4.93 2.08 -13.50
CA GLN A 40 5.36 0.77 -14.04
C GLN A 40 4.57 0.38 -15.30
N PHE A 41 3.30 0.81 -15.43
CA PHE A 41 2.55 0.61 -16.68
C PHE A 41 3.22 1.33 -17.84
N LEU A 42 3.75 2.55 -17.60
CA LEU A 42 4.44 3.35 -18.62
C LEU A 42 5.75 2.69 -19.06
N LEU A 43 6.50 2.11 -18.12
CA LEU A 43 7.74 1.37 -18.44
C LEU A 43 7.50 0.09 -19.25
N ARG A 44 6.26 -0.43 -19.27
CA ARG A 44 5.85 -1.63 -20.05
C ARG A 44 5.04 -1.33 -21.31
N LEU A 45 4.97 -0.08 -21.75
CA LEU A 45 4.24 0.31 -22.97
C LEU A 45 4.66 -0.45 -24.24
N ASN A 46 5.90 -0.93 -24.29
CA ASN A 46 6.40 -1.71 -25.42
C ASN A 46 6.05 -3.21 -25.36
N SER A 47 5.44 -3.73 -24.29
CA SER A 47 5.33 -5.18 -24.10
C SER A 47 3.94 -5.80 -23.83
N THR A 48 2.81 -5.09 -23.73
CA THR A 48 1.48 -5.78 -23.69
C THR A 48 0.24 -4.91 -23.89
N ASP A 49 -0.89 -5.58 -24.18
CA ASP A 49 -2.30 -5.15 -24.37
C ASP A 49 -2.86 -4.22 -23.27
N LEU A 50 -2.33 -3.00 -23.17
CA LEU A 50 -2.86 -1.97 -22.28
C LEU A 50 -4.23 -1.48 -22.79
N PRO A 51 -5.20 -1.23 -21.88
CA PRO A 51 -6.43 -0.55 -22.25
C PRO A 51 -6.14 0.75 -23.00
N SER A 52 -6.86 1.01 -24.09
CA SER A 52 -6.57 2.13 -25.00
C SER A 52 -6.56 3.51 -24.32
N PHE A 53 -7.29 3.68 -23.21
CA PHE A 53 -7.26 4.93 -22.45
C PHE A 53 -5.93 5.17 -21.73
N ILE A 54 -5.25 4.11 -21.26
CA ILE A 54 -3.92 4.19 -20.66
C ILE A 54 -2.89 4.49 -21.73
N ALA A 55 -2.98 3.82 -22.89
CA ALA A 55 -2.10 4.10 -24.01
C ALA A 55 -2.22 5.56 -24.49
N ASN A 56 -3.44 6.10 -24.56
CA ASN A 56 -3.67 7.49 -24.94
C ASN A 56 -3.20 8.48 -23.86
N LEU A 57 -3.51 8.23 -22.58
CA LEU A 57 -3.00 9.05 -21.48
C LEU A 57 -1.47 9.05 -21.44
N ALA A 58 -0.87 7.88 -21.66
CA ALA A 58 0.58 7.74 -21.76
C ALA A 58 1.13 8.50 -22.95
N THR A 59 0.55 8.37 -24.15
CA THR A 59 1.07 9.06 -25.36
C THR A 59 0.96 10.59 -25.23
N ASP A 60 -0.14 11.09 -24.65
CA ASP A 60 -0.37 12.52 -24.44
C ASP A 60 0.53 13.11 -23.32
N PHE A 61 0.98 12.29 -22.38
CA PHE A 61 1.83 12.71 -21.26
C PHE A 61 3.33 12.48 -21.57
N LEU A 62 3.68 11.42 -22.31
CA LEU A 62 5.06 10.96 -22.53
C LEU A 62 5.86 11.73 -23.59
N GLU A 63 5.22 12.46 -24.51
CA GLU A 63 5.99 13.34 -25.42
C GLU A 63 6.73 14.46 -24.67
N ASP A 64 6.33 14.78 -23.43
CA ASP A 64 6.96 15.80 -22.58
C ASP A 64 7.73 15.26 -21.34
N LEU A 65 7.67 13.94 -21.03
CA LEU A 65 8.09 13.38 -19.72
C LEU A 65 9.22 12.34 -19.74
N SER A 66 9.79 12.02 -20.90
CA SER A 66 10.74 10.91 -21.05
C SER A 66 12.08 11.05 -20.29
N ASP A 67 12.43 12.22 -19.75
CA ASP A 67 13.79 12.49 -19.23
C ASP A 67 13.93 12.61 -17.69
N ASN A 68 12.84 12.62 -16.90
CA ASN A 68 12.88 13.17 -15.51
C ASN A 68 12.54 12.25 -14.33
N SER A 69 12.72 10.91 -14.43
CA SER A 69 12.56 10.01 -13.26
C SER A 69 11.20 10.18 -12.53
N ASP A 70 10.11 10.24 -13.31
CA ASP A 70 8.75 10.54 -12.82
C ASP A 70 7.99 9.32 -12.29
N ASP A 71 8.66 8.37 -11.63
CA ASP A 71 7.99 7.21 -11.03
C ASP A 71 7.55 7.39 -9.57
N ILE A 72 7.69 8.60 -9.03
CA ILE A 72 7.56 8.93 -7.61
C ILE A 72 6.67 10.17 -7.42
N ALA A 73 5.79 10.16 -6.41
CA ALA A 73 5.03 11.32 -6.02
C ALA A 73 5.88 12.31 -5.22
N ILE A 74 5.99 13.55 -5.73
CA ILE A 74 6.78 14.61 -5.11
C ILE A 74 5.87 15.50 -4.26
N TYR A 75 6.18 15.58 -2.96
CA TYR A 75 5.57 16.48 -2.01
C TYR A 75 6.53 17.61 -1.70
N ALA A 76 6.18 18.81 -2.14
CA ALA A 76 6.94 20.03 -1.94
C ALA A 76 6.06 21.10 -1.31
N PRO A 77 6.51 21.76 -0.23
CA PRO A 77 7.75 21.55 0.52
C PRO A 77 7.71 20.30 1.42
N ASN A 78 8.89 19.72 1.70
CA ASN A 78 9.03 18.56 2.59
C ASN A 78 8.62 18.89 4.05
N PRO A 79 7.61 18.20 4.62
CA PRO A 79 7.14 18.46 5.97
C PRO A 79 8.16 18.06 7.08
N PHE A 80 9.19 17.30 6.73
CA PHE A 80 10.24 16.84 7.65
C PHE A 80 11.54 17.64 7.56
N LYS A 81 11.58 18.70 6.73
CA LYS A 81 12.78 19.52 6.53
C LYS A 81 13.33 20.03 7.87
N GLU A 82 14.62 19.75 8.11
CA GLU A 82 15.36 20.13 9.32
C GLU A 82 14.72 19.67 10.65
N ALA A 83 13.92 18.60 10.60
CA ALA A 83 13.36 17.98 11.79
C ALA A 83 14.46 17.47 12.73
N ASN A 84 14.34 17.79 14.02
CA ASN A 84 15.31 17.41 15.04
C ASN A 84 15.02 16.04 15.72
N PHE A 85 14.07 15.27 15.19
CA PHE A 85 13.57 14.02 15.78
C PHE A 85 13.96 12.77 14.99
N LEU A 86 15.15 12.77 14.38
CA LEU A 86 15.69 11.55 13.77
C LEU A 86 16.19 10.56 14.81
N GLN A 87 15.89 9.28 14.57
CA GLN A 87 16.54 8.21 15.31
C GLN A 87 18.04 8.22 15.00
N LYS A 88 18.88 7.87 15.99
CA LYS A 88 20.36 7.98 15.91
C LYS A 88 21.01 7.25 14.72
N ASN A 89 20.32 6.27 14.12
CA ASN A 89 20.81 5.47 13.00
C ASN A 89 19.94 5.60 11.74
N ALA A 90 19.02 6.56 11.69
CA ALA A 90 18.22 6.83 10.51
C ALA A 90 19.02 7.65 9.48
N THR A 91 18.71 7.48 8.20
CA THR A 91 19.24 8.33 7.14
C THR A 91 18.74 9.77 7.32
N SER A 92 19.63 10.74 7.13
CA SER A 92 19.28 12.17 7.21
C SER A 92 18.66 12.72 5.93
N SER A 93 18.60 11.92 4.86
CA SER A 93 18.06 12.33 3.56
C SER A 93 16.64 12.91 3.64
N ILE A 94 15.78 12.34 4.48
CA ILE A 94 14.40 12.82 4.66
C ILE A 94 14.32 14.20 5.34
N ILE A 95 15.32 14.62 6.12
CA ILE A 95 15.32 15.95 6.75
C ILE A 95 16.18 16.97 5.98
N GLU A 96 17.11 16.49 5.15
CA GLU A 96 17.98 17.33 4.34
C GLU A 96 17.34 17.70 2.99
N SER A 97 16.44 16.87 2.46
CA SER A 97 15.76 17.11 1.18
C SER A 97 14.72 18.23 1.27
N GLU A 98 14.62 19.05 0.22
CA GLU A 98 13.52 20.01 0.03
C GLU A 98 12.19 19.33 -0.33
N TYR A 99 12.27 18.09 -0.80
CA TYR A 99 11.15 17.29 -1.31
C TYR A 99 10.96 16.02 -0.49
N LEU A 100 9.70 15.65 -0.25
CA LEU A 100 9.34 14.32 0.23
C LEU A 100 8.90 13.47 -0.97
N PHE A 101 9.57 12.34 -1.14
CA PHE A 101 9.36 11.40 -2.22
C PHE A 101 8.54 10.22 -1.70
N LEU A 102 7.37 9.97 -2.28
CA LEU A 102 6.48 8.87 -1.91
C LEU A 102 6.21 7.97 -3.11
N VAL A 103 6.06 6.69 -2.84
CA VAL A 103 5.72 5.66 -3.83
C VAL A 103 4.56 4.81 -3.33
N ASP A 104 4.06 3.93 -4.19
CA ASP A 104 3.01 2.97 -3.89
C ASP A 104 3.43 2.03 -2.75
N GLY A 105 2.54 1.83 -1.79
CA GLY A 105 2.80 1.00 -0.61
C GLY A 105 2.98 -0.49 -0.91
N GLY A 106 2.58 -0.96 -2.11
CA GLY A 106 2.82 -2.33 -2.57
C GLY A 106 4.23 -2.58 -3.10
N GLU A 107 5.04 -1.54 -3.36
CA GLU A 107 6.36 -1.69 -3.98
C GLU A 107 7.40 -2.39 -3.10
N ASP A 108 7.19 -2.43 -1.78
CA ASP A 108 8.00 -3.22 -0.86
C ASP A 108 7.39 -4.60 -0.55
N ASN A 109 6.47 -5.05 -1.41
CA ASN A 109 5.76 -6.32 -1.36
C ASN A 109 4.96 -6.51 -0.05
N GLN A 110 4.48 -5.40 0.53
CA GLN A 110 3.54 -5.34 1.66
C GLN A 110 2.19 -4.76 1.21
N ASN A 111 1.60 -5.36 0.18
CA ASN A 111 0.34 -4.93 -0.44
C ASN A 111 -0.82 -4.75 0.56
N ILE A 112 -0.80 -5.48 1.68
CA ILE A 112 -1.74 -5.27 2.79
C ILE A 112 -1.15 -4.21 3.74
N PRO A 113 -1.83 -3.06 3.96
CA PRO A 113 -1.29 -1.93 4.73
C PRO A 113 -1.34 -2.18 6.25
N LEU A 114 -0.51 -3.11 6.73
CA LEU A 114 -0.49 -3.55 8.13
C LEU A 114 0.33 -2.63 9.03
N VAL A 115 1.44 -2.07 8.55
CA VAL A 115 2.37 -1.24 9.35
C VAL A 115 1.68 -0.07 10.09
N PRO A 116 0.74 0.68 9.49
CA PRO A 116 0.02 1.72 10.21
C PRO A 116 -0.82 1.22 11.39
N LEU A 117 -1.25 -0.04 11.37
CA LEU A 117 -2.06 -0.69 12.40
C LEU A 117 -1.22 -1.32 13.51
N LEU A 118 0.05 -1.65 13.24
CA LEU A 118 1.00 -2.25 14.17
C LEU A 118 1.72 -1.23 15.07
N GLN A 119 1.20 0.00 15.17
CA GLN A 119 1.74 0.98 16.12
C GLN A 119 1.28 0.57 17.53
N LYS A 120 2.23 0.34 18.45
CA LYS A 120 1.94 -0.18 19.80
C LYS A 120 0.91 0.70 20.54
N GLU A 121 0.96 2.00 20.33
CA GLU A 121 0.08 3.01 20.92
C GLU A 121 -1.38 2.90 20.46
N ARG A 122 -1.66 2.16 19.39
CA ARG A 122 -3.04 1.88 18.95
C ARG A 122 -3.71 0.78 19.77
N GLU A 123 -2.95 -0.01 20.52
CA GLU A 123 -3.44 -1.06 21.41
C GLU A 123 -4.46 -2.01 20.74
N LEU A 124 -4.21 -2.39 19.48
CA LEU A 124 -5.10 -3.28 18.74
C LEU A 124 -5.00 -4.72 19.25
N ASP A 125 -6.16 -5.35 19.49
CA ASP A 125 -6.26 -6.76 19.85
C ASP A 125 -6.28 -7.68 18.61
N VAL A 126 -6.88 -7.23 17.52
CA VAL A 126 -7.09 -8.03 16.29
C VAL A 126 -7.03 -7.15 15.04
N ILE A 127 -6.51 -7.69 13.94
CA ILE A 127 -6.54 -7.08 12.60
C ILE A 127 -7.11 -8.10 11.61
N PHE A 128 -8.06 -7.67 10.79
CA PHE A 128 -8.55 -8.43 9.64
C PHE A 128 -7.77 -7.99 8.40
N ALA A 129 -6.93 -8.88 7.88
CA ALA A 129 -6.05 -8.64 6.74
C ALA A 129 -6.66 -9.27 5.49
N LEU A 130 -7.21 -8.44 4.60
CA LEU A 130 -7.77 -8.89 3.33
C LEU A 130 -6.69 -8.81 2.26
N ASP A 131 -6.38 -9.95 1.64
CA ASP A 131 -5.30 -10.06 0.67
C ASP A 131 -5.85 -10.29 -0.73
N ASN A 132 -5.73 -9.31 -1.60
CA ASN A 132 -6.13 -9.38 -3.01
C ASN A 132 -4.92 -9.31 -3.93
N SER A 133 -3.74 -9.65 -3.42
CA SER A 133 -2.49 -9.59 -4.17
C SER A 133 -2.48 -10.62 -5.30
N ALA A 134 -1.69 -10.33 -6.33
CA ALA A 134 -1.63 -11.09 -7.56
C ALA A 134 -0.25 -11.75 -7.69
N ASP A 135 0.14 -12.49 -6.66
CA ASP A 135 1.53 -12.90 -6.38
C ASP A 135 1.99 -14.13 -7.14
N THR A 136 1.07 -15.01 -7.56
CA THR A 136 1.39 -16.20 -8.37
C THR A 136 1.27 -15.92 -9.87
N ASP A 137 1.79 -16.83 -10.71
CA ASP A 137 1.58 -16.84 -12.18
C ASP A 137 0.09 -16.77 -12.56
N ASP A 138 -0.78 -17.36 -11.72
CA ASP A 138 -2.23 -17.35 -11.90
C ASP A 138 -2.92 -16.17 -11.17
N TYR A 139 -2.19 -15.15 -10.72
CA TYR A 139 -2.72 -13.95 -10.04
C TYR A 139 -3.49 -14.21 -8.72
N TRP A 140 -3.13 -15.25 -7.97
CA TRP A 140 -3.61 -15.49 -6.61
C TRP A 140 -2.62 -14.95 -5.57
N PRO A 141 -3.09 -14.63 -4.35
CA PRO A 141 -2.19 -14.34 -3.24
C PRO A 141 -1.38 -15.57 -2.83
N ASP A 142 -0.10 -15.39 -2.51
CA ASP A 142 0.76 -16.47 -1.99
C ASP A 142 1.16 -16.27 -0.51
N GLY A 143 0.75 -15.13 0.08
CA GLY A 143 1.06 -14.74 1.45
C GLY A 143 2.28 -13.84 1.59
N ALA A 144 2.94 -13.47 0.48
CA ALA A 144 4.13 -12.61 0.47
C ALA A 144 3.93 -11.33 1.28
N SER A 145 2.78 -10.67 1.21
CA SER A 145 2.52 -9.47 2.01
C SER A 145 2.69 -9.69 3.53
N LEU A 146 2.22 -10.82 4.06
CA LEU A 146 2.40 -11.14 5.49
C LEU A 146 3.87 -11.49 5.79
N VAL A 147 4.53 -12.21 4.88
CA VAL A 147 5.95 -12.58 5.01
C VAL A 147 6.84 -11.34 5.05
N ASN A 148 6.65 -10.39 4.13
CA ASN A 148 7.43 -9.16 4.06
C ASN A 148 7.15 -8.24 5.27
N THR A 149 5.89 -8.13 5.72
CA THR A 149 5.59 -7.39 6.95
C THR A 149 6.22 -8.05 8.18
N TYR A 150 6.20 -9.38 8.27
CA TYR A 150 6.90 -10.11 9.32
C TYR A 150 8.41 -9.84 9.29
N GLN A 151 9.04 -9.86 8.11
CA GLN A 151 10.48 -9.62 7.96
C GLN A 151 10.86 -8.16 8.24
N ARG A 152 10.00 -7.20 7.91
CA ARG A 152 10.23 -5.77 8.13
C ARG A 152 10.60 -5.46 9.57
N GLN A 153 10.00 -6.16 10.54
CA GLN A 153 10.23 -5.92 11.97
C GLN A 153 11.69 -6.13 12.40
N PHE A 154 12.49 -6.85 11.62
CA PHE A 154 13.92 -7.08 11.88
C PHE A 154 14.84 -6.05 11.20
N GLY A 155 14.30 -5.20 10.32
CA GLY A 155 15.01 -4.11 9.64
C GLY A 155 14.96 -2.80 10.41
N SER A 156 15.74 -1.81 9.96
CA SER A 156 15.75 -0.46 10.55
C SER A 156 14.39 0.25 10.44
N GLN A 157 13.61 -0.07 9.40
CA GLN A 157 12.28 0.49 9.16
C GLN A 157 11.21 -0.11 10.09
N GLY A 158 11.49 -1.26 10.71
CA GLY A 158 10.59 -1.94 11.64
C GLY A 158 10.95 -1.76 13.10
N LEU A 159 11.85 -0.82 13.44
CA LEU A 159 12.20 -0.54 14.83
C LEU A 159 10.93 -0.25 15.66
N ASN A 160 10.80 -0.94 16.79
CA ASN A 160 9.63 -0.91 17.68
C ASN A 160 8.32 -1.46 17.08
N LEU A 161 8.38 -2.14 15.95
CA LEU A 161 7.26 -2.89 15.38
C LEU A 161 7.30 -4.34 15.90
N SER A 162 6.14 -4.96 16.05
CA SER A 162 6.06 -6.43 16.21
C SER A 162 4.96 -6.97 15.32
N PHE A 163 5.21 -8.13 14.74
CA PHE A 163 4.25 -8.86 13.93
C PHE A 163 4.30 -10.34 14.30
N PRO A 164 3.16 -11.07 14.35
CA PRO A 164 3.21 -12.47 14.74
C PRO A 164 4.04 -13.27 13.74
N TYR A 165 4.52 -14.44 14.17
CA TYR A 165 5.24 -15.32 13.27
C TYR A 165 4.41 -15.70 12.05
N VAL A 166 5.05 -15.66 10.89
CA VAL A 166 4.51 -16.06 9.60
C VAL A 166 5.53 -17.00 8.95
N PRO A 167 5.10 -18.11 8.33
CA PRO A 167 6.02 -18.99 7.61
C PRO A 167 6.54 -18.34 6.32
N ASP A 168 7.52 -18.96 5.66
CA ASP A 168 7.92 -18.57 4.31
C ASP A 168 6.82 -18.87 3.28
N VAL A 169 6.91 -18.24 2.10
CA VAL A 169 5.89 -18.35 1.04
C VAL A 169 5.68 -19.79 0.57
N ASN A 170 6.72 -20.62 0.48
CA ASN A 170 6.54 -22.01 0.06
C ASN A 170 5.69 -22.77 1.08
N THR A 171 6.02 -22.63 2.37
CA THR A 171 5.21 -23.21 3.45
C THR A 171 3.78 -22.66 3.42
N PHE A 172 3.61 -21.36 3.19
CA PHE A 172 2.31 -20.69 3.15
C PHE A 172 1.39 -21.33 2.11
N VAL A 173 1.91 -21.54 0.90
CA VAL A 173 1.17 -22.17 -0.21
C VAL A 173 1.03 -23.68 -0.04
N ASN A 174 2.09 -24.39 0.37
CA ASN A 174 2.07 -25.85 0.57
C ASN A 174 1.03 -26.29 1.61
N LEU A 175 0.89 -25.50 2.68
CA LEU A 175 -0.09 -25.76 3.74
C LEU A 175 -1.49 -25.22 3.40
N GLY A 176 -1.65 -24.55 2.26
CA GLY A 176 -2.93 -23.99 1.82
C GLY A 176 -3.43 -22.82 2.68
N LEU A 177 -2.52 -22.08 3.33
CA LEU A 177 -2.88 -20.93 4.18
C LEU A 177 -3.48 -19.77 3.36
N ASN A 178 -3.21 -19.75 2.04
CA ASN A 178 -3.76 -18.83 1.06
C ASN A 178 -5.05 -19.32 0.37
N LYS A 179 -5.65 -20.43 0.83
CA LYS A 179 -6.87 -20.99 0.21
C LYS A 179 -8.15 -20.67 0.98
N LYS A 180 -8.04 -20.35 2.27
CA LYS A 180 -9.14 -20.01 3.18
C LYS A 180 -8.62 -19.08 4.28
N PRO A 181 -9.49 -18.47 5.10
CA PRO A 181 -9.06 -17.69 6.25
C PRO A 181 -8.08 -18.46 7.13
N THR A 182 -7.02 -17.78 7.58
CA THR A 182 -5.97 -18.34 8.45
C THR A 182 -5.62 -17.32 9.53
N PHE A 183 -5.43 -17.75 10.76
CA PHE A 183 -5.13 -16.88 11.89
C PHE A 183 -3.65 -16.98 12.28
N PHE A 184 -3.00 -15.85 12.53
CA PHE A 184 -1.61 -15.78 12.95
C PHE A 184 -1.47 -15.15 14.33
N GLY A 185 -0.55 -15.70 15.12
CA GLY A 185 -0.26 -15.24 16.48
C GLY A 185 -1.35 -15.57 17.50
N CYS A 186 -2.13 -16.62 17.31
CA CYS A 186 -3.26 -16.92 18.19
C CYS A 186 -2.88 -17.07 19.67
N ASP A 187 -1.74 -17.69 19.99
CA ASP A 187 -1.27 -17.79 21.37
C ASP A 187 -0.13 -16.80 21.66
N ALA A 188 -0.39 -15.82 22.54
CA ALA A 188 0.59 -14.84 22.97
C ALA A 188 1.77 -15.47 23.72
N ARG A 189 1.58 -16.64 24.35
CA ARG A 189 2.67 -17.37 25.03
C ARG A 189 3.70 -17.92 24.06
N ASN A 190 3.31 -18.14 22.81
CA ASN A 190 4.19 -18.63 21.76
C ASN A 190 4.86 -17.50 20.98
N LEU A 191 4.49 -16.23 21.22
CA LEU A 191 5.09 -15.06 20.58
C LEU A 191 6.30 -14.57 21.38
N THR A 192 7.24 -15.48 21.63
CA THR A 192 8.49 -15.17 22.33
C THR A 192 9.39 -14.32 21.43
N ASP A 193 10.39 -13.65 21.99
CA ASP A 193 11.43 -12.96 21.19
C ASP A 193 10.94 -11.80 20.28
N LEU A 194 9.67 -11.37 20.42
CA LEU A 194 9.14 -10.15 19.81
C LEU A 194 9.24 -8.97 20.80
N GLU A 195 9.35 -7.74 20.28
CA GLU A 195 9.43 -6.52 21.08
C GLU A 195 8.19 -6.32 21.98
N TYR A 196 7.02 -6.68 21.47
CA TYR A 196 5.78 -6.76 22.25
C TYR A 196 4.83 -7.79 21.63
N ILE A 197 3.75 -8.14 22.33
CA ILE A 197 2.72 -9.05 21.81
C ILE A 197 1.87 -8.29 20.76
N PRO A 198 1.96 -8.63 19.46
CA PRO A 198 1.19 -7.96 18.42
C PRO A 198 -0.28 -8.40 18.41
N PRO A 199 -1.18 -7.68 17.72
CA PRO A 199 -2.55 -8.12 17.46
C PRO A 199 -2.59 -9.51 16.84
N LEU A 200 -3.69 -10.24 17.07
CA LEU A 200 -4.00 -11.45 16.31
C LEU A 200 -4.36 -11.04 14.88
N ILE A 201 -3.77 -11.69 13.88
CA ILE A 201 -4.07 -11.41 12.46
C ILE A 201 -5.05 -12.46 11.95
N VAL A 202 -6.22 -12.01 11.52
CA VAL A 202 -7.18 -12.81 10.75
C VAL A 202 -6.91 -12.54 9.28
N TYR A 203 -6.13 -13.41 8.64
CA TYR A 203 -5.81 -13.32 7.23
C TYR A 203 -6.95 -13.92 6.40
N ILE A 204 -7.44 -13.17 5.42
CA ILE A 204 -8.52 -13.53 4.51
C ILE A 204 -7.99 -13.38 3.07
N PRO A 205 -7.57 -14.46 2.43
CA PRO A 205 -7.09 -14.41 1.06
C PRO A 205 -8.24 -14.27 0.07
N ASN A 206 -8.00 -13.56 -1.03
CA ASN A 206 -8.76 -13.74 -2.26
C ASN A 206 -8.54 -15.17 -2.73
N SER A 207 -9.59 -15.98 -2.66
CA SER A 207 -9.58 -17.35 -3.13
C SER A 207 -10.86 -17.62 -3.91
N ARG A 208 -10.83 -18.68 -4.71
CA ARG A 208 -11.96 -19.03 -5.57
C ARG A 208 -13.10 -19.66 -4.76
N HIS A 209 -14.25 -19.01 -4.76
CA HIS A 209 -15.55 -19.56 -4.35
C HIS A 209 -16.46 -19.65 -5.58
N SER A 210 -17.42 -18.73 -5.74
CA SER A 210 -18.34 -18.73 -6.89
C SER A 210 -17.82 -17.99 -8.13
N PHE A 211 -16.70 -17.27 -8.03
CA PHE A 211 -16.10 -16.55 -9.16
C PHE A 211 -14.57 -16.60 -9.13
N ASN A 212 -13.92 -16.50 -10.30
CA ASN A 212 -12.46 -16.42 -10.40
C ASN A 212 -12.01 -14.97 -10.14
N GLY A 213 -11.74 -14.66 -8.87
CA GLY A 213 -11.30 -13.33 -8.41
C GLY A 213 -9.85 -12.98 -8.76
N ASN A 214 -9.05 -13.91 -9.27
CA ASN A 214 -7.68 -13.68 -9.73
C ASN A 214 -7.65 -12.92 -11.05
N GLN A 215 -7.64 -11.59 -10.95
CA GLN A 215 -7.60 -10.70 -12.09
C GLN A 215 -6.26 -9.98 -12.09
N SER A 216 -5.71 -9.73 -13.28
CA SER A 216 -4.51 -8.90 -13.41
C SER A 216 -4.75 -7.50 -12.82
N THR A 217 -3.77 -6.97 -12.09
CA THR A 217 -3.76 -5.58 -11.62
C THR A 217 -3.94 -4.57 -12.76
N PHE A 218 -3.56 -4.95 -13.99
CA PHE A 218 -3.67 -4.10 -15.17
C PHE A 218 -5.07 -4.12 -15.81
N LYS A 219 -6.00 -4.97 -15.32
CA LYS A 219 -7.37 -5.02 -15.80
C LYS A 219 -8.20 -3.88 -15.21
N MET A 220 -8.47 -2.86 -16.01
CA MET A 220 -9.20 -1.66 -15.60
C MET A 220 -10.68 -1.64 -16.02
N SER A 221 -11.13 -2.63 -16.78
CA SER A 221 -12.50 -2.71 -17.28
C SER A 221 -13.13 -4.05 -16.94
N TYR A 222 -14.34 -3.99 -16.38
CA TYR A 222 -15.12 -5.14 -15.97
C TYR A 222 -16.56 -4.98 -16.46
N SER A 223 -17.14 -6.06 -16.95
CA SER A 223 -18.59 -6.16 -17.15
C SER A 223 -19.31 -6.16 -15.80
N ASP A 224 -20.60 -5.80 -15.81
CA ASP A 224 -21.44 -5.87 -14.61
C ASP A 224 -21.47 -7.27 -13.99
N SER A 225 -21.48 -8.32 -14.81
CA SER A 225 -21.42 -9.70 -14.34
C SER A 225 -20.11 -10.03 -13.63
N GLU A 226 -18.97 -9.54 -14.13
CA GLU A 226 -17.68 -9.77 -13.48
C GLU A 226 -17.59 -8.99 -12.16
N ARG A 227 -18.06 -7.74 -12.14
CA ARG A 227 -18.07 -6.91 -10.93
C ARG A 227 -18.93 -7.55 -9.83
N LEU A 228 -20.16 -7.98 -10.17
CA LEU A 228 -21.05 -8.65 -9.22
C LEU A 228 -20.49 -10.01 -8.78
N GLY A 229 -19.90 -10.78 -9.71
CA GLY A 229 -19.24 -12.05 -9.40
C GLY A 229 -18.07 -11.88 -8.44
N MET A 230 -17.24 -10.85 -8.64
CA MET A 230 -16.10 -10.55 -7.78
C MET A 230 -16.54 -10.11 -6.37
N ILE A 231 -17.53 -9.21 -6.26
CA ILE A 231 -18.09 -8.79 -4.96
C ILE A 231 -18.66 -10.00 -4.21
N LYS A 232 -19.42 -10.86 -4.90
CA LYS A 232 -19.99 -12.07 -4.31
C LYS A 232 -18.89 -13.03 -3.82
N ASN A 233 -17.84 -13.23 -4.63
CA ASN A 233 -16.71 -14.06 -4.25
C ASN A 233 -15.95 -13.51 -3.05
N GLY A 234 -15.75 -12.19 -2.97
CA GLY A 234 -15.13 -11.55 -1.80
C GLY A 234 -15.95 -11.75 -0.53
N PHE A 235 -17.28 -11.66 -0.62
CA PHE A 235 -18.16 -12.00 0.50
C PHE A 235 -18.01 -13.47 0.91
N GLU A 236 -18.02 -14.40 -0.06
CA GLU A 236 -17.86 -15.83 0.22
C GLU A 236 -16.49 -16.15 0.84
N ALA A 237 -15.41 -15.54 0.34
CA ALA A 237 -14.05 -15.69 0.90
C ALA A 237 -13.97 -15.19 2.36
N ALA A 238 -14.60 -14.06 2.66
CA ALA A 238 -14.64 -13.50 4.00
C ALA A 238 -15.60 -14.22 4.96
N THR A 239 -16.46 -15.11 4.49
CA THR A 239 -17.53 -15.75 5.28
C THR A 239 -17.53 -17.27 5.20
N MET A 240 -16.52 -17.89 4.58
CA MET A 240 -16.51 -19.35 4.34
C MET A 240 -17.77 -19.79 3.58
N GLY A 241 -18.05 -19.12 2.47
CA GLY A 241 -19.19 -19.41 1.60
C GLY A 241 -20.53 -19.06 2.24
N ASN A 242 -20.67 -17.91 2.90
CA ASN A 242 -21.87 -17.59 3.71
C ASN A 242 -22.14 -18.65 4.79
N PHE A 243 -21.07 -19.10 5.44
CA PHE A 243 -21.08 -20.13 6.48
C PHE A 243 -21.55 -21.51 6.01
N THR A 244 -21.59 -21.77 4.69
CA THR A 244 -21.92 -23.11 4.18
C THR A 244 -20.75 -24.07 4.26
N ASP A 245 -19.52 -23.57 4.09
CA ASP A 245 -18.32 -24.40 4.14
C ASP A 245 -17.90 -24.68 5.58
N ASP A 246 -18.22 -23.75 6.49
CA ASP A 246 -18.05 -23.90 7.94
C ASP A 246 -19.09 -23.04 8.68
N SER A 247 -20.08 -23.71 9.31
CA SER A 247 -21.14 -23.04 10.08
C SER A 247 -20.64 -22.41 11.38
N ASP A 248 -19.51 -22.87 11.89
CA ASP A 248 -18.93 -22.40 13.16
C ASP A 248 -17.99 -21.21 12.95
N PHE A 249 -17.68 -20.85 11.69
CA PHE A 249 -16.73 -19.79 11.36
C PHE A 249 -17.06 -18.44 11.99
N LEU A 250 -18.35 -18.09 12.07
CA LEU A 250 -18.79 -16.87 12.77
C LEU A 250 -18.38 -16.88 14.26
N GLY A 251 -18.52 -18.04 14.92
CA GLY A 251 -18.03 -18.25 16.28
C GLY A 251 -16.52 -18.14 16.36
N CYS A 252 -15.79 -18.68 15.39
CA CYS A 252 -14.33 -18.60 15.31
C CYS A 252 -13.81 -17.17 15.15
N VAL A 253 -14.50 -16.34 14.36
CA VAL A 253 -14.23 -14.90 14.29
C VAL A 253 -14.46 -14.23 15.64
N GLY A 254 -15.56 -14.57 16.34
CA GLY A 254 -15.81 -14.10 17.71
C GLY A 254 -14.69 -14.45 18.68
N CYS A 255 -14.21 -15.71 18.63
CA CYS A 255 -13.09 -16.19 19.43
C CYS A 255 -11.78 -15.44 19.12
N ALA A 256 -11.51 -15.13 17.84
CA ALA A 256 -10.35 -14.35 17.42
C ALA A 256 -10.39 -12.92 17.99
N ILE A 257 -11.54 -12.24 17.91
CA ILE A 257 -11.73 -10.87 18.42
C ILE A 257 -11.43 -10.77 19.93
N ILE A 258 -11.90 -11.73 20.72
CA ILE A 258 -11.74 -11.68 22.18
C ILE A 258 -10.40 -12.24 22.67
N ARG A 259 -9.58 -12.81 21.79
CA ARG A 259 -8.41 -13.63 22.16
C ARG A 259 -7.39 -12.87 23.00
N ARG A 260 -6.96 -11.69 22.54
CA ARG A 260 -5.95 -10.89 23.25
C ARG A 260 -6.44 -10.39 24.60
N LYS A 261 -7.66 -9.84 24.64
CA LYS A 261 -8.28 -9.41 25.89
C LYS A 261 -8.42 -10.56 26.88
N GLN A 262 -8.83 -11.74 26.41
CA GLN A 262 -8.91 -12.94 27.24
C GLN A 262 -7.55 -13.34 27.82
N GLN A 263 -6.49 -13.34 27.02
CA GLN A 263 -5.13 -13.66 27.47
C GLN A 263 -4.64 -12.66 28.52
N ASN A 264 -4.89 -11.36 28.32
CA ASN A 264 -4.53 -10.31 29.28
C ASN A 264 -5.27 -10.49 30.63
N LEU A 265 -6.56 -10.86 30.59
CA LEU A 265 -7.36 -11.09 31.80
C LEU A 265 -7.16 -12.46 32.45
N ASN A 266 -6.35 -13.36 31.85
CA ASN A 266 -6.26 -14.78 32.25
C ASN A 266 -7.64 -15.48 32.35
N ALA A 267 -8.59 -15.10 31.50
CA ALA A 267 -9.92 -15.69 31.48
C ALA A 267 -9.92 -17.03 30.71
N THR A 268 -10.93 -17.88 30.90
CA THR A 268 -11.10 -19.13 30.15
C THR A 268 -12.04 -18.92 28.97
N LEU A 269 -11.66 -19.38 27.77
CA LEU A 269 -12.56 -19.38 26.61
C LEU A 269 -13.45 -20.64 26.60
N PRO A 270 -14.63 -20.57 25.97
CA PRO A 270 -15.44 -21.74 25.66
C PRO A 270 -14.66 -22.79 24.85
N SER A 271 -15.05 -24.06 24.94
CA SER A 271 -14.39 -25.17 24.24
C SER A 271 -14.41 -24.99 22.71
N GLU A 272 -15.46 -24.36 22.20
CA GLU A 272 -15.67 -24.01 20.79
C GLU A 272 -14.51 -23.17 20.25
N CYS A 273 -13.99 -22.23 21.06
CA CYS A 273 -12.84 -21.42 20.66
C CYS A 273 -11.56 -22.25 20.52
N SER A 274 -11.41 -23.32 21.28
CA SER A 274 -10.25 -24.21 21.17
C SER A 274 -10.27 -24.97 19.84
N GLN A 275 -11.45 -25.42 19.40
CA GLN A 275 -11.66 -26.02 18.09
C GLN A 275 -11.40 -25.00 16.97
N CYS A 276 -11.91 -23.78 17.10
CA CYS A 276 -11.64 -22.70 16.16
C CYS A 276 -10.14 -22.43 15.97
N PHE A 277 -9.38 -22.32 17.06
CA PHE A 277 -7.94 -22.11 16.96
C PHE A 277 -7.20 -23.33 16.39
N THR A 278 -7.71 -24.54 16.61
CA THR A 278 -7.16 -25.74 15.96
C THR A 278 -7.37 -25.71 14.44
N ASN A 279 -8.53 -25.21 13.99
CA ASN A 279 -8.92 -25.21 12.58
C ASN A 279 -8.31 -24.07 11.76
N TYR A 280 -8.11 -22.90 12.39
CA TYR A 280 -7.74 -21.66 11.70
C TYR A 280 -6.35 -21.15 12.06
N CYS A 281 -5.80 -21.46 13.24
CA CYS A 281 -4.49 -20.93 13.60
C CYS A 281 -3.38 -21.74 12.94
N TRP A 282 -2.48 -21.02 12.27
CA TRP A 282 -1.21 -21.61 11.91
C TRP A 282 -0.44 -21.98 13.18
N ASN A 283 0.04 -23.22 13.24
CA ASN A 283 0.58 -23.86 14.44
C ASN A 283 2.12 -23.93 14.45
N GLY A 284 2.79 -23.29 13.49
CA GLY A 284 4.25 -23.36 13.35
C GLY A 284 4.76 -24.48 12.45
N THR A 285 3.89 -25.28 11.82
CA THR A 285 4.31 -26.30 10.84
C THR A 285 4.98 -25.62 9.64
N ILE A 286 6.08 -26.21 9.16
CA ILE A 286 6.87 -25.73 8.03
C ILE A 286 6.87 -26.79 6.93
N ASP A 287 6.77 -26.34 5.68
CA ASP A 287 6.90 -27.17 4.49
C ASP A 287 7.70 -26.41 3.41
N SER A 288 9.02 -26.59 3.45
CA SER A 288 9.98 -25.86 2.61
C SER A 288 10.14 -26.43 1.20
N ARG A 289 9.24 -27.30 0.74
CA ARG A 289 9.27 -27.81 -0.64
C ARG A 289 8.99 -26.66 -1.61
N SER A 290 9.83 -26.51 -2.64
CA SER A 290 9.63 -25.45 -3.64
C SER A 290 8.29 -25.60 -4.34
N VAL A 291 7.53 -24.51 -4.40
CA VAL A 291 6.26 -24.42 -5.13
C VAL A 291 6.50 -23.73 -6.47
N SER A 292 6.00 -24.32 -7.56
CA SER A 292 6.03 -23.70 -8.88
C SER A 292 4.97 -22.61 -9.01
N GLY A 293 5.28 -21.53 -9.73
CA GLY A 293 4.34 -20.44 -10.02
C GLY A 293 4.09 -19.49 -8.85
N VAL A 294 5.00 -19.51 -7.86
CA VAL A 294 5.07 -18.52 -6.78
C VAL A 294 6.04 -17.42 -7.19
N GLY A 295 5.67 -16.16 -6.96
CA GLY A 295 6.41 -14.99 -7.42
C GLY A 295 6.05 -14.63 -8.85
N ASN A 296 5.33 -13.52 -9.00
CA ASN A 296 4.94 -12.97 -10.29
C ASN A 296 5.89 -11.84 -10.70
N ASP A 297 6.64 -12.07 -11.79
CA ASP A 297 7.59 -11.10 -12.36
C ASP A 297 6.92 -9.88 -13.03
N ASP A 298 5.59 -9.84 -13.09
CA ASP A 298 4.83 -8.69 -13.60
C ASP A 298 5.16 -7.38 -12.86
N TYR A 299 5.65 -7.47 -11.61
CA TYR A 299 5.88 -6.32 -10.72
C TYR A 299 7.37 -6.11 -10.33
N SER A 300 8.32 -6.53 -11.17
CA SER A 300 9.77 -6.35 -10.96
C SER A 300 10.13 -5.00 -10.30
N SER A 301 10.94 -5.09 -9.24
CA SER A 301 11.35 -4.08 -8.23
C SER A 301 12.15 -2.87 -8.74
N SER A 302 11.81 -2.34 -9.92
CA SER A 302 12.53 -1.25 -10.57
C SER A 302 12.36 0.11 -9.87
N ALA A 303 11.28 0.32 -9.11
CA ALA A 303 10.99 1.59 -8.44
C ALA A 303 11.99 1.96 -7.32
N SER A 304 12.56 0.96 -6.64
CA SER A 304 13.60 1.19 -5.60
C SER A 304 14.91 1.75 -6.20
N LEU A 305 15.23 1.40 -7.44
CA LEU A 305 16.37 1.95 -8.18
C LEU A 305 16.10 3.37 -8.65
N SER A 306 14.87 3.66 -9.07
CA SER A 306 14.47 4.98 -9.53
C SER A 306 14.30 6.00 -8.40
N ALA A 307 13.79 5.62 -7.23
CA ALA A 307 13.74 6.50 -6.05
C ALA A 307 15.14 6.99 -5.63
N SER A 308 16.12 6.09 -5.72
CA SER A 308 17.53 6.42 -5.49
C SER A 308 18.08 7.35 -6.58
N ALA A 309 17.68 7.14 -7.84
CA ALA A 309 18.09 7.97 -8.98
C ALA A 309 17.43 9.37 -8.97
N ALA A 310 16.15 9.47 -8.64
CA ALA A 310 15.39 10.72 -8.50
C ALA A 310 15.91 11.56 -7.33
N ALA A 311 16.27 10.93 -6.22
CA ALA A 311 16.93 11.62 -5.11
C ALA A 311 18.32 12.17 -5.54
N ALA A 312 19.06 11.44 -6.38
CA ALA A 312 20.35 11.88 -6.92
C ALA A 312 20.21 13.03 -7.94
N SER A 313 19.17 13.03 -8.78
CA SER A 313 18.92 14.09 -9.77
C SER A 313 18.34 15.37 -9.14
N ALA A 314 17.47 15.23 -8.12
CA ALA A 314 16.95 16.36 -7.35
C ALA A 314 18.06 17.06 -6.52
N SER A 315 19.03 16.31 -6.01
CA SER A 315 20.19 16.87 -5.30
C SER A 315 21.20 17.53 -6.25
N ALA A 316 21.34 17.02 -7.49
CA ALA A 316 22.17 17.65 -8.53
C ALA A 316 21.58 18.99 -9.05
N SER A 317 20.26 19.08 -9.19
CA SER A 317 19.57 20.31 -9.62
C SER A 317 19.54 21.39 -8.52
N ALA A 318 19.41 20.99 -7.25
CA ALA A 318 19.55 21.91 -6.12
C ALA A 318 20.97 22.51 -6.01
N SER A 319 22.01 21.71 -6.27
CA SER A 319 23.42 22.16 -6.23
C SER A 319 23.83 23.00 -7.45
N ALA A 320 23.19 22.84 -8.61
CA ALA A 320 23.39 23.70 -9.78
C ALA A 320 22.81 25.12 -9.62
N SER A 321 21.83 25.31 -8.74
CA SER A 321 21.25 26.64 -8.45
C SER A 321 22.16 27.54 -7.58
N GLY A 322 23.22 26.98 -6.99
CA GLY A 322 24.16 27.69 -6.12
C GLY A 322 25.33 28.38 -6.81
N SER A 323 25.50 28.26 -8.13
CA SER A 323 26.64 28.86 -8.85
C SER A 323 26.25 29.35 -10.25
N SER A 324 25.67 30.55 -10.33
CA SER A 324 25.78 31.36 -11.54
C SER A 324 25.70 32.86 -11.22
N THR A 325 26.84 33.44 -10.87
CA THR A 325 27.10 34.84 -11.19
C THR A 325 27.23 34.96 -12.71
N HIS A 326 26.19 35.43 -13.41
CA HIS A 326 26.32 36.37 -14.52
C HIS A 326 24.95 36.90 -14.96
N LYS A 327 24.80 38.22 -14.84
CA LYS A 327 23.70 39.02 -15.38
C LYS A 327 23.51 38.77 -16.88
N LYS A 328 22.31 38.37 -17.30
CA LYS A 328 21.64 38.87 -18.51
C LYS A 328 20.15 39.02 -18.24
N ASN A 329 19.64 40.24 -18.49
CA ASN A 329 18.23 40.58 -18.45
C ASN A 329 17.42 39.65 -19.38
N ALA A 330 16.43 38.95 -18.83
CA ALA A 330 15.27 38.47 -19.56
C ALA A 330 14.05 39.21 -18.98
N GLY A 331 13.43 40.04 -19.82
CA GLY A 331 12.29 40.86 -19.44
C GLY A 331 11.07 40.02 -19.09
N ASN A 332 10.20 40.60 -18.25
CA ASN A 332 8.84 40.16 -17.98
C ASN A 332 8.12 39.71 -19.27
N ALA A 333 7.95 38.39 -19.44
CA ALA A 333 6.91 37.84 -20.28
C ALA A 333 5.70 37.54 -19.40
N LEU A 334 4.85 38.55 -19.21
CA LEU A 334 3.46 38.34 -18.83
C LEU A 334 2.80 37.59 -19.99
N VAL A 335 2.48 36.31 -19.77
CA VAL A 335 1.70 35.52 -20.73
C VAL A 335 0.26 36.05 -20.71
N ASN A 336 -0.10 36.76 -21.77
CA ASN A 336 -1.42 37.32 -21.98
C ASN A 336 -2.37 36.20 -22.44
N TYR A 337 -3.11 35.61 -21.51
CA TYR A 337 -4.21 34.68 -21.82
C TYR A 337 -5.42 35.47 -22.33
N SER A 338 -5.41 35.81 -23.61
CA SER A 338 -6.57 36.33 -24.33
C SER A 338 -6.71 35.62 -25.66
N ASN A 339 -7.16 34.35 -25.63
CA ASN A 339 -7.90 33.65 -26.69
C ASN A 339 -8.03 32.14 -26.40
N LEU A 340 -8.50 31.77 -25.21
CA LEU A 340 -9.02 30.42 -24.99
C LEU A 340 -10.54 30.51 -24.82
N ASN A 341 -11.23 29.89 -25.77
CA ASN A 341 -12.68 29.87 -25.86
C ASN A 341 -13.25 29.17 -24.62
N THR A 342 -13.86 29.96 -23.74
CA THR A 342 -14.31 29.58 -22.37
C THR A 342 -15.40 28.51 -22.34
N ASN A 343 -15.94 28.09 -23.49
CA ASN A 343 -17.03 27.11 -23.56
C ASN A 343 -16.58 25.64 -23.61
N THR A 344 -15.31 25.34 -23.92
CA THR A 344 -14.84 23.94 -24.04
C THR A 344 -14.36 23.35 -22.71
N PHE A 345 -13.85 24.18 -21.79
CA PHE A 345 -13.31 23.70 -20.50
C PHE A 345 -14.40 23.45 -19.44
N ILE A 346 -15.54 24.14 -19.53
CA ILE A 346 -16.67 23.95 -18.60
C ILE A 346 -17.48 22.68 -18.96
N GLY A 347 -17.41 22.22 -20.21
CA GLY A 347 -18.08 21.00 -20.67
C GLY A 347 -17.45 19.70 -20.14
N VAL A 348 -16.14 19.67 -19.90
CA VAL A 348 -15.45 18.45 -19.48
C VAL A 348 -15.52 18.23 -17.97
N LEU A 349 -15.48 19.29 -17.15
CA LEU A 349 -15.65 19.16 -15.70
C LEU A 349 -17.10 18.93 -15.25
N SER A 350 -18.10 19.38 -16.01
CA SER A 350 -19.51 19.21 -15.64
C SER A 350 -20.06 17.79 -15.89
N VAL A 351 -19.43 17.02 -16.78
CA VAL A 351 -19.81 15.62 -17.04
C VAL A 351 -19.27 14.66 -15.98
N ILE A 352 -18.10 14.96 -15.38
CA ILE A 352 -17.51 14.10 -14.35
C ILE A 352 -18.27 14.23 -13.01
N SER A 353 -18.80 15.40 -12.67
CA SER A 353 -19.59 15.59 -11.45
C SER A 353 -21.01 14.99 -11.52
N ALA A 354 -21.58 14.82 -12.71
CA ALA A 354 -22.93 14.26 -12.87
C ALA A 354 -22.96 12.72 -12.79
N VAL A 355 -21.87 12.04 -13.12
CA VAL A 355 -21.79 10.56 -13.08
C VAL A 355 -21.53 10.03 -11.66
N PHE A 356 -20.88 10.80 -10.79
CA PHE A 356 -20.61 10.39 -9.40
C PHE A 356 -21.65 10.88 -8.37
N GLY A 357 -22.68 11.62 -8.80
CA GLY A 357 -23.74 12.14 -7.92
C GLY A 357 -25.04 11.32 -7.88
N LEU A 358 -25.13 10.22 -8.65
CA LEU A 358 -26.34 9.40 -8.77
C LEU A 358 -25.97 7.91 -8.91
N ILE A 359 -25.23 7.35 -7.94
CA ILE A 359 -25.26 5.92 -7.57
C ILE A 359 -25.16 5.82 -6.06
#